data_AF-A0A8S3S4M5-F1
#
_entry.id   AF-A0A8S3S4M5-F1
#
_cell.length_a   1.000
_cell.length_b   1.000
_cell.length_c   1.000
_cell.angle_alpha   90.00
_cell.angle_beta   90.00
_cell.angle_gamma   90.00
#
_symmetry.space_group_name_H-M   'P 1'
#
loop_
_entity.id
_entity.type
_entity.pdbx_description
1 polymer ?
#
loop_
_entity_poly.entity_id
_entity_poly.type
_entity_poly.pdbx_seq_one_letter_code
_entity_poly.pdbx_strand_id
1 'polypeptide(L)'
;MSKILVKNSDANLCKESRSKLILSIKNMMTDRHIVNQSLKSLLEKMKIECLPTDDDTDMDLIKKMSAINGFKCNLHVLVNFATQAESGLKLWEQNILESVDCSSFFSPSCCDFIRASTKLCVPGADEKSGYGLLFKTFLNQLEPPVDLQLTTFHGHRINLLFSMGASVFHHRNHIKLFIENYFNKEDRNRLLCAVYNYVNNPVYLAGCRALGIVDKLLTGPLWRIIENVDHILDLNDIWLVFKNSIELLSKDASELIEGKVFYPKFTKKDEVFNSLFINNDVDEELNLLTIEALQIILINFLIIIERQLSDCLPGGIFNENTEGVNKDLRVESTTVATTNIVSERDFANLDRLRREKPNANTIALEGIILFSNNKTLRWLDDMNVEKKRRYLK
;
A
#
# COMPACT_ATOMS: atom_id res chain seq x y z
N MET A 1 45.56 -4.94 -42.18
CA MET A 1 44.17 -5.33 -41.83
C MET A 1 44.20 -6.60 -41.00
N SER A 2 44.46 -6.47 -39.71
CA SER A 2 44.44 -7.55 -38.72
C SER A 2 42.99 -7.81 -38.28
N LYS A 3 42.36 -8.86 -38.83
CA LYS A 3 41.11 -9.39 -38.29
C LYS A 3 41.38 -9.90 -36.87
N ILE A 4 40.82 -9.21 -35.88
CA ILE A 4 40.72 -9.71 -34.51
C ILE A 4 39.83 -10.96 -34.57
N LEU A 5 40.46 -12.11 -34.53
CA LEU A 5 39.85 -13.38 -34.13
C LEU A 5 39.41 -13.21 -32.68
N VAL A 6 38.18 -12.75 -32.46
CA VAL A 6 37.50 -12.98 -31.18
C VAL A 6 37.38 -14.49 -31.07
N LYS A 7 38.12 -15.06 -30.13
CA LYS A 7 38.25 -16.51 -29.93
C LYS A 7 36.86 -17.11 -29.66
N ASN A 8 36.51 -18.17 -30.39
CA ASN A 8 35.33 -19.00 -30.12
C ASN A 8 35.27 -19.53 -28.66
N SER A 9 36.40 -19.53 -27.93
CA SER A 9 36.44 -19.85 -26.50
C SER A 9 35.70 -18.83 -25.63
N ASP A 10 35.77 -17.54 -25.95
CA ASP A 10 35.17 -16.47 -25.14
C ASP A 10 33.65 -16.40 -25.36
N ALA A 11 33.18 -16.72 -26.57
CA ALA A 11 31.77 -16.83 -26.89
C ALA A 11 31.12 -18.02 -26.15
N ASN A 12 31.81 -19.16 -26.09
CA ASN A 12 31.34 -20.34 -25.34
C ASN A 12 31.36 -20.12 -23.83
N LEU A 13 32.40 -19.48 -23.28
CA LEU A 13 32.45 -19.08 -21.87
C LEU A 13 31.31 -18.10 -21.51
N CYS A 14 31.02 -17.15 -22.40
CA CYS A 14 29.92 -16.20 -22.23
C CYS A 14 28.56 -16.91 -22.25
N LYS A 15 28.38 -17.90 -23.13
CA LYS A 15 27.16 -18.70 -23.22
C LYS A 15 26.97 -19.57 -21.96
N GLU A 16 28.01 -20.24 -21.50
CA GLU A 16 27.96 -21.07 -20.29
C GLU A 16 27.70 -20.22 -19.03
N SER A 17 28.32 -19.04 -18.93
CA SER A 17 28.08 -18.10 -17.83
C SER A 17 26.64 -17.57 -17.83
N ARG A 18 26.06 -17.30 -19.01
CA ARG A 18 24.66 -16.89 -19.15
C ARG A 18 23.70 -18.01 -18.77
N SER A 19 23.94 -19.24 -19.22
CA SER A 19 23.11 -20.39 -18.85
C SER A 19 23.16 -20.66 -17.35
N LYS A 20 24.35 -20.59 -16.72
CA LYS A 20 24.48 -20.69 -15.25
C LYS A 20 23.69 -19.61 -14.53
N LEU A 21 23.76 -18.36 -15.01
CA LEU A 21 23.00 -17.25 -14.43
C LEU A 21 21.48 -17.50 -14.54
N ILE A 22 20.98 -17.84 -15.72
CA ILE A 22 19.54 -18.08 -15.95
C ILE A 22 19.04 -19.25 -15.09
N LEU A 23 19.78 -20.36 -15.05
CA LEU A 23 19.44 -21.54 -14.26
C LEU A 23 19.49 -21.27 -12.74
N SER A 24 20.30 -20.31 -12.29
CA SER A 24 20.36 -19.91 -10.88
C SER A 24 19.11 -19.16 -10.39
N ILE A 25 18.28 -18.65 -11.32
CA ILE A 25 17.03 -17.95 -10.97
C ILE A 25 15.99 -18.98 -10.54
N LYS A 26 15.72 -19.04 -9.24
CA LYS A 26 14.70 -19.91 -8.63
C LYS A 26 13.41 -19.18 -8.27
N ASN A 27 13.51 -17.89 -7.96
CA ASN A 27 12.38 -17.13 -7.43
C ASN A 27 12.27 -15.77 -8.12
N MET A 28 11.05 -15.25 -8.14
CA MET A 28 10.72 -13.93 -8.66
C MET A 28 9.68 -13.28 -7.76
N MET A 29 9.85 -12.00 -7.45
CA MET A 29 8.84 -11.17 -6.79
C MET A 29 7.99 -10.44 -7.83
N THR A 30 6.68 -10.45 -7.67
CA THR A 30 5.72 -9.88 -8.63
C THR A 30 4.71 -8.96 -7.95
N ASP A 31 4.28 -7.92 -8.65
CA ASP A 31 3.15 -7.06 -8.28
C ASP A 31 1.78 -7.64 -8.70
N ARG A 32 1.76 -8.89 -9.19
CA ARG A 32 0.60 -9.61 -9.75
C ARG A 32 0.10 -9.10 -11.12
N HIS A 33 0.80 -8.16 -11.75
CA HIS A 33 0.45 -7.64 -13.08
C HIS A 33 0.69 -8.67 -14.19
N ILE A 34 -0.09 -8.60 -15.28
CA ILE A 34 -0.02 -9.55 -16.41
C ILE A 34 1.37 -9.62 -17.04
N VAL A 35 2.08 -8.49 -17.08
CA VAL A 35 3.46 -8.41 -17.59
C VAL A 35 4.42 -9.31 -16.81
N ASN A 36 4.25 -9.41 -15.49
CA ASN A 36 5.08 -10.26 -14.65
C ASN A 36 4.79 -11.76 -14.87
N GLN A 37 3.55 -12.11 -15.22
CA GLN A 37 3.22 -13.48 -15.62
C GLN A 37 3.90 -13.82 -16.95
N SER A 38 3.85 -12.91 -17.94
CA SER A 38 4.55 -13.09 -19.20
C SER A 38 6.07 -13.21 -19.02
N LEU A 39 6.66 -12.40 -18.14
CA LEU A 39 8.09 -12.47 -17.82
C LEU A 39 8.45 -13.81 -17.16
N LYS A 40 7.64 -14.28 -16.21
CA LYS A 40 7.84 -15.61 -15.59
C LYS A 40 7.84 -16.71 -16.66
N SER A 41 6.83 -16.74 -17.53
CA SER A 41 6.76 -17.74 -18.60
C SER A 41 7.92 -17.64 -19.59
N LEU A 42 8.43 -16.44 -19.86
CA LEU A 42 9.61 -16.26 -20.70
C LEU A 42 10.88 -16.81 -20.03
N LEU A 43 11.06 -16.54 -18.73
CA LEU A 43 12.20 -17.06 -17.97
C LEU A 43 12.16 -18.59 -17.85
N GLU A 44 10.99 -19.18 -17.63
CA GLU A 44 10.82 -20.64 -17.62
C GLU A 44 11.21 -21.26 -18.97
N LYS A 45 10.81 -20.65 -20.10
CA LYS A 45 11.26 -21.07 -21.44
C LYS A 45 12.77 -20.94 -21.61
N MET A 46 13.36 -19.82 -21.20
CA MET A 46 14.81 -19.63 -21.26
C MET A 46 15.58 -20.64 -20.40
N LYS A 47 15.02 -21.05 -19.25
CA LYS A 47 15.60 -22.12 -18.44
C LYS A 47 15.56 -23.45 -19.16
N ILE A 48 14.44 -23.81 -19.80
CA ILE A 48 14.34 -25.04 -20.60
C ILE A 48 15.41 -25.06 -21.70
N GLU A 49 15.60 -23.95 -22.42
CA GLU A 49 16.65 -23.84 -23.47
C GLU A 49 18.08 -23.94 -22.93
N CYS A 50 18.29 -23.68 -21.63
CA CYS A 50 19.60 -23.75 -20.98
C CYS A 50 19.85 -25.10 -20.30
N LEU A 51 18.84 -25.95 -20.14
CA LEU A 51 19.01 -27.27 -19.53
C LEU A 51 19.72 -28.21 -20.51
N PRO A 52 20.65 -29.05 -20.01
CA PRO A 52 21.18 -30.15 -20.80
C PRO A 52 20.05 -31.18 -20.97
N THR A 53 19.47 -31.25 -22.17
CA THR A 53 18.44 -32.24 -22.51
C THR A 53 19.04 -33.32 -23.39
N ASP A 54 19.09 -34.54 -22.88
CA ASP A 54 19.32 -35.77 -23.65
C ASP A 54 17.97 -36.48 -23.91
N ASP A 55 17.90 -37.40 -24.87
CA ASP A 55 16.66 -38.09 -25.27
C ASP A 55 15.96 -38.88 -24.12
N ASP A 56 16.70 -39.23 -23.05
CA ASP A 56 16.21 -39.95 -21.87
C ASP A 56 15.90 -39.05 -20.65
N THR A 57 15.88 -37.73 -20.82
CA THR A 57 15.70 -36.81 -19.68
C THR A 57 14.25 -36.84 -19.16
N ASP A 58 14.09 -37.11 -17.86
CA ASP A 58 12.79 -37.10 -17.20
C ASP A 58 12.08 -35.74 -17.33
N MET A 59 10.90 -35.74 -17.94
CA MET A 59 10.07 -34.55 -18.15
C MET A 59 9.62 -33.89 -16.84
N ASP A 60 9.46 -34.67 -15.76
CA ASP A 60 9.10 -34.12 -14.46
C ASP A 60 10.31 -33.43 -13.80
N LEU A 61 11.53 -33.93 -14.05
CA LEU A 61 12.76 -33.27 -13.65
C LEU A 61 12.95 -31.95 -14.41
N ILE A 62 12.72 -31.94 -15.73
CA ILE A 62 12.77 -30.71 -16.55
C ILE A 62 11.78 -29.68 -16.02
N LYS A 63 10.53 -30.08 -15.72
CA LYS A 63 9.53 -29.18 -15.14
C LYS A 63 9.98 -28.60 -13.81
N LYS A 64 10.51 -29.43 -12.89
CA LYS A 64 11.01 -28.95 -11.60
C LYS A 64 12.19 -28.00 -11.74
N MET A 65 13.15 -28.30 -12.63
CA MET A 65 14.34 -27.47 -12.82
C MET A 65 14.05 -26.14 -13.52
N SER A 66 13.08 -26.14 -14.44
CA SER A 66 12.65 -24.94 -15.17
C SER A 66 11.70 -24.06 -14.37
N ALA A 67 10.97 -24.63 -13.39
CA ALA A 67 10.03 -23.89 -12.56
C ALA A 67 10.67 -22.68 -11.87
N ILE A 68 9.89 -21.61 -11.76
CA ILE A 68 10.24 -20.40 -11.00
C ILE A 68 9.13 -20.13 -9.99
N ASN A 69 9.52 -20.00 -8.72
CA ASN A 69 8.61 -19.61 -7.66
C ASN A 69 8.21 -18.14 -7.85
N GLY A 70 6.94 -17.91 -8.15
CA GLY A 70 6.39 -16.58 -8.37
C GLY A 70 5.78 -16.03 -7.09
N PHE A 71 6.61 -15.44 -6.23
CA PHE A 71 6.12 -14.76 -5.03
C PHE A 71 5.40 -13.47 -5.41
N LYS A 72 4.34 -13.17 -4.69
CA LYS A 72 3.53 -11.96 -4.89
C LYS A 72 3.81 -11.00 -3.76
N CYS A 73 3.97 -9.71 -4.08
CA CYS A 73 4.18 -8.70 -3.07
C CYS A 73 2.93 -8.60 -2.18
N ASN A 74 3.14 -8.74 -0.87
CA ASN A 74 2.06 -8.74 0.10
C ASN A 74 1.49 -7.34 0.35
N LEU A 75 2.25 -6.27 0.10
CA LEU A 75 1.72 -4.91 0.20
C LEU A 75 0.70 -4.57 -0.89
N HIS A 76 0.73 -5.24 -2.04
CA HIS A 76 -0.30 -5.07 -3.05
C HIS A 76 -1.68 -5.56 -2.59
N VAL A 77 -1.71 -6.47 -1.62
CA VAL A 77 -2.97 -6.89 -0.98
C VAL A 77 -3.57 -5.69 -0.24
N LEU A 78 -2.75 -4.96 0.52
CA LEU A 78 -3.17 -3.73 1.22
C LEU A 78 -3.57 -2.60 0.27
N VAL A 79 -2.90 -2.49 -0.89
CA VAL A 79 -3.33 -1.55 -1.94
C VAL A 79 -4.74 -1.90 -2.44
N ASN A 80 -4.97 -3.19 -2.72
CA ASN A 80 -6.25 -3.65 -3.23
C ASN A 80 -7.37 -3.60 -2.18
N PHE A 81 -7.04 -3.69 -0.89
CA PHE A 81 -7.97 -3.41 0.20
C PHE A 81 -8.58 -2.02 0.09
N ALA A 82 -7.78 -0.97 -0.18
CA ALA A 82 -8.31 0.38 -0.33
C ALA A 82 -9.33 0.47 -1.48
N THR A 83 -8.99 -0.12 -2.64
CA THR A 83 -9.87 -0.14 -3.82
C THR A 83 -11.19 -0.86 -3.53
N GLN A 84 -11.17 -2.00 -2.82
CA GLN A 84 -12.40 -2.72 -2.50
C GLN A 84 -13.19 -2.07 -1.36
N ALA A 85 -12.53 -1.46 -0.38
CA ALA A 85 -13.19 -0.67 0.65
C ALA A 85 -13.96 0.51 0.01
N GLU A 86 -13.34 1.25 -0.92
CA GLU A 86 -14.01 2.32 -1.67
C GLU A 86 -15.23 1.81 -2.44
N SER A 87 -15.08 0.68 -3.15
CA SER A 87 -16.19 0.09 -3.90
C SER A 87 -17.34 -0.39 -3.00
N GLY A 88 -17.01 -1.07 -1.90
CA GLY A 88 -18.00 -1.60 -0.96
C GLY A 88 -18.74 -0.49 -0.21
N LEU A 89 -18.01 0.49 0.31
CA LEU A 89 -18.60 1.65 0.98
C LEU A 89 -19.50 2.45 0.05
N LYS A 90 -19.09 2.66 -1.21
CA LYS A 90 -19.91 3.38 -2.17
C LYS A 90 -21.26 2.70 -2.41
N LEU A 91 -21.27 1.37 -2.52
CA LEU A 91 -22.52 0.62 -2.66
C LEU A 91 -23.39 0.69 -1.40
N TRP A 92 -22.77 0.61 -0.22
CA TRP A 92 -23.46 0.76 1.06
C TRP A 92 -24.07 2.16 1.22
N GLU A 93 -23.30 3.21 0.92
CA GLU A 93 -23.75 4.60 0.91
C GLU A 93 -24.93 4.79 -0.04
N GLN A 94 -24.84 4.26 -1.25
CA GLN A 94 -25.93 4.31 -2.23
C GLN A 94 -27.18 3.62 -1.68
N ASN A 95 -27.08 2.43 -1.11
CA ASN A 95 -28.25 1.71 -0.58
C ASN A 95 -28.92 2.44 0.58
N ILE A 96 -28.15 3.09 1.46
CA ILE A 96 -28.70 3.87 2.57
C ILE A 96 -29.31 5.18 2.06
N LEU A 97 -28.62 5.88 1.16
CA LEU A 97 -29.01 7.20 0.69
C LEU A 97 -30.02 7.19 -0.46
N GLU A 98 -30.17 6.10 -1.22
CA GLU A 98 -31.22 5.93 -2.25
C GLU A 98 -32.63 5.89 -1.66
N SER A 99 -32.76 5.72 -0.33
CA SER A 99 -33.98 6.02 0.40
C SER A 99 -34.34 7.53 0.43
N VAL A 100 -33.45 8.39 -0.09
CA VAL A 100 -33.55 9.85 -0.16
C VAL A 100 -33.18 10.31 -1.58
N ASP A 101 -34.17 10.71 -2.37
CA ASP A 101 -34.07 11.22 -3.76
C ASP A 101 -32.76 11.98 -4.06
N CYS A 102 -31.86 11.40 -4.86
CA CYS A 102 -30.60 12.05 -5.23
C CYS A 102 -30.41 12.12 -6.76
N SER A 103 -31.06 13.13 -7.35
CA SER A 103 -30.96 13.52 -8.77
C SER A 103 -29.74 14.40 -9.05
N SER A 104 -28.51 13.90 -8.79
CA SER A 104 -27.29 14.63 -9.15
C SER A 104 -26.28 13.78 -9.93
N PHE A 105 -25.67 14.38 -10.97
CA PHE A 105 -24.76 13.76 -11.94
C PHE A 105 -23.42 13.24 -11.36
N PHE A 106 -23.19 13.44 -10.06
CA PHE A 106 -22.10 12.84 -9.31
C PHE A 106 -22.73 12.07 -8.15
N SER A 107 -22.52 10.76 -8.07
CA SER A 107 -22.93 9.99 -6.89
C SER A 107 -21.93 10.30 -5.76
N PRO A 108 -22.34 11.10 -4.75
CA PRO A 108 -21.46 11.48 -3.64
C PRO A 108 -21.02 10.24 -2.85
N SER A 109 -19.78 10.24 -2.33
CA SER A 109 -19.24 9.14 -1.55
C SER A 109 -18.36 9.59 -0.38
N CYS A 110 -18.12 8.72 0.61
CA CYS A 110 -17.14 8.99 1.68
C CYS A 110 -15.74 9.25 1.10
N CYS A 111 -15.36 8.55 0.03
CA CYS A 111 -14.09 8.78 -0.63
C CYS A 111 -14.02 10.19 -1.25
N ASP A 112 -15.12 10.70 -1.80
CA ASP A 112 -15.21 12.07 -2.29
C ASP A 112 -15.20 13.08 -1.16
N PHE A 113 -15.79 12.77 0.00
CA PHE A 113 -15.67 13.59 1.20
C PHE A 113 -14.20 13.70 1.65
N ILE A 114 -13.46 12.60 1.66
CA ILE A 114 -12.03 12.61 2.00
C ILE A 114 -11.23 13.46 1.00
N ARG A 115 -11.46 13.28 -0.30
CA ARG A 115 -10.80 14.06 -1.36
C ARG A 115 -11.15 15.54 -1.29
N ALA A 116 -12.41 15.88 -1.01
CA ALA A 116 -12.86 17.26 -0.87
C ALA A 116 -12.26 17.92 0.38
N SER A 117 -12.24 17.21 1.51
CA SER A 117 -11.65 17.70 2.76
C SER A 117 -10.16 17.95 2.63
N THR A 118 -9.42 17.06 1.96
CA THR A 118 -7.98 17.27 1.71
C THR A 118 -7.73 18.47 0.79
N LYS A 119 -8.50 18.64 -0.29
CA LYS A 119 -8.43 19.85 -1.13
C LYS A 119 -8.73 21.13 -0.36
N LEU A 120 -9.72 21.08 0.54
CA LEU A 120 -10.13 22.24 1.32
C LEU A 120 -9.09 22.61 2.38
N CYS A 121 -8.58 21.63 3.12
CA CYS A 121 -7.91 21.85 4.40
C CYS A 121 -6.38 21.73 4.35
N VAL A 122 -5.80 21.13 3.30
CA VAL A 122 -4.35 20.90 3.23
C VAL A 122 -3.66 22.03 2.46
N PRO A 123 -2.64 22.69 3.03
CA PRO A 123 -1.86 23.70 2.33
C PRO A 123 -1.26 23.16 1.03
N GLY A 124 -1.48 23.87 -0.09
CA GLY A 124 -0.96 23.48 -1.41
C GLY A 124 -1.71 22.35 -2.12
N ALA A 125 -2.82 21.84 -1.55
CA ALA A 125 -3.62 20.80 -2.21
C ALA A 125 -4.53 21.34 -3.33
N ASP A 126 -5.11 22.53 -3.15
CA ASP A 126 -5.87 23.25 -4.17
C ASP A 126 -5.68 24.77 -3.97
N GLU A 127 -4.93 25.39 -4.87
CA GLU A 127 -4.65 26.83 -4.84
C GLU A 127 -5.83 27.69 -5.32
N LYS A 128 -6.82 27.10 -6.00
CA LYS A 128 -7.96 27.82 -6.59
C LYS A 128 -9.15 27.87 -5.64
N SER A 129 -9.47 26.72 -5.03
CA SER A 129 -10.70 26.58 -4.22
C SER A 129 -10.44 26.20 -2.77
N GLY A 130 -9.20 25.83 -2.42
CA GLY A 130 -8.80 25.38 -1.10
C GLY A 130 -8.45 26.53 -0.15
N TYR A 131 -8.55 26.24 1.15
CA TYR A 131 -8.30 27.19 2.24
C TYR A 131 -7.28 26.63 3.24
N GLY A 132 -6.38 25.75 2.81
CA GLY A 132 -5.55 24.97 3.73
C GLY A 132 -4.65 25.77 4.68
N LEU A 133 -4.12 26.91 4.23
CA LEU A 133 -3.33 27.81 5.12
C LEU A 133 -4.21 28.48 6.18
N LEU A 134 -5.42 28.92 5.80
CA LEU A 134 -6.38 29.52 6.71
C LEU A 134 -6.90 28.49 7.71
N PHE A 135 -7.22 27.28 7.26
CA PHE A 135 -7.64 26.19 8.14
C PHE A 135 -6.54 25.81 9.14
N LYS A 136 -5.29 25.66 8.68
CA LYS A 136 -4.15 25.42 9.58
C LYS A 136 -3.97 26.54 10.61
N THR A 137 -4.16 27.79 10.20
CA THR A 137 -4.09 28.95 11.11
C THR A 137 -5.22 28.90 12.14
N PHE A 138 -6.44 28.55 11.71
CA PHE A 138 -7.59 28.36 12.60
C PHE A 138 -7.33 27.28 13.64
N LEU A 139 -6.78 26.11 13.26
CA LEU A 139 -6.46 25.05 14.21
C LEU A 139 -5.41 25.48 15.26
N ASN A 140 -4.45 26.31 14.86
CA ASN A 140 -3.44 26.87 15.77
C ASN A 140 -4.01 27.92 16.74
N GLN A 141 -5.19 28.48 16.44
CA GLN A 141 -5.88 29.46 17.28
C GLN A 141 -6.85 28.82 18.29
N LEU A 142 -7.09 27.51 18.20
CA LEU A 142 -7.89 26.78 19.18
C LEU A 142 -7.15 26.70 20.52
N GLU A 143 -7.90 26.53 21.60
CA GLU A 143 -7.37 26.29 22.95
C GLU A 143 -7.86 24.92 23.46
N PRO A 144 -6.99 23.88 23.51
CA PRO A 144 -5.59 23.87 23.07
C PRO A 144 -5.44 23.87 21.52
N PRO A 145 -4.28 24.30 20.99
CA PRO A 145 -3.99 24.19 19.57
C PRO A 145 -4.03 22.75 19.08
N VAL A 146 -4.50 22.54 17.84
CA VAL A 146 -4.65 21.20 17.24
C VAL A 146 -3.75 21.07 16.03
N ASP A 147 -2.97 19.99 15.97
CA ASP A 147 -2.11 19.71 14.82
C ASP A 147 -2.92 19.21 13.61
N LEU A 148 -2.63 19.74 12.42
CA LEU A 148 -3.25 19.29 11.17
C LEU A 148 -2.75 17.88 10.80
N GLN A 149 -3.66 16.90 10.83
CA GLN A 149 -3.38 15.49 10.50
C GLN A 149 -3.63 15.14 9.02
N LEU A 150 -4.34 16.00 8.28
CA LEU A 150 -4.61 15.78 6.86
C LEU A 150 -3.37 16.02 6.00
N THR A 151 -3.19 15.16 4.99
CA THR A 151 -2.11 15.27 4.01
C THR A 151 -2.65 15.34 2.58
N THR A 152 -1.80 15.67 1.61
CA THR A 152 -2.18 15.64 0.20
C THR A 152 -2.49 14.21 -0.25
N PHE A 153 -3.50 14.03 -1.11
CA PHE A 153 -3.84 12.72 -1.68
C PHE A 153 -2.82 12.19 -2.71
N HIS A 154 -1.66 12.85 -2.84
CA HIS A 154 -0.60 12.52 -3.80
C HIS A 154 0.60 11.84 -3.10
N GLY A 155 1.17 10.80 -3.69
CA GLY A 155 2.49 10.27 -3.31
C GLY A 155 2.50 8.80 -2.86
N HIS A 156 1.88 8.47 -1.72
CA HIS A 156 1.93 7.11 -1.15
C HIS A 156 0.57 6.43 -1.24
N ARG A 157 0.40 5.50 -2.19
CA ARG A 157 -0.90 4.88 -2.47
C ARG A 157 -1.36 3.91 -1.40
N ILE A 158 -0.42 3.32 -0.66
CA ILE A 158 -0.74 2.21 0.21
C ILE A 158 -1.17 2.76 1.57
N ASN A 159 -2.41 2.47 1.95
CA ASN A 159 -3.02 2.89 3.21
C ASN A 159 -3.45 4.37 3.36
N LEU A 160 -3.30 5.18 2.30
CA LEU A 160 -3.68 6.61 2.36
C LEU A 160 -5.19 6.82 2.55
N LEU A 161 -6.03 6.00 1.90
CA LEU A 161 -7.48 6.10 2.06
C LEU A 161 -7.89 5.92 3.52
N PHE A 162 -7.37 4.90 4.20
CA PHE A 162 -7.71 4.58 5.58
C PHE A 162 -7.22 5.64 6.56
N SER A 163 -5.94 6.03 6.46
CA SER A 163 -5.34 7.07 7.31
C SER A 163 -5.98 8.46 7.09
N MET A 164 -6.37 8.80 5.85
CA MET A 164 -7.09 10.03 5.57
C MET A 164 -8.54 9.97 6.08
N GLY A 165 -9.22 8.82 6.01
CA GLY A 165 -10.52 8.63 6.66
C GLY A 165 -10.44 8.91 8.17
N ALA A 166 -9.41 8.38 8.84
CA ALA A 166 -9.15 8.67 10.25
C ALA A 166 -8.97 10.17 10.52
N SER A 167 -8.17 10.84 9.68
CA SER A 167 -7.83 12.25 9.82
C SER A 167 -9.04 13.17 9.57
N VAL A 168 -9.87 12.84 8.58
CA VAL A 168 -11.12 13.57 8.31
C VAL A 168 -12.09 13.42 9.48
N PHE A 169 -12.25 12.21 10.00
CA PHE A 169 -13.12 11.98 11.15
C PHE A 169 -12.61 12.73 12.38
N HIS A 170 -11.30 12.72 12.64
CA HIS A 170 -10.67 13.48 13.72
C HIS A 170 -10.96 14.99 13.62
N HIS A 171 -10.86 15.56 12.41
CA HIS A 171 -11.09 16.98 12.19
C HIS A 171 -12.55 17.37 11.89
N ARG A 172 -13.52 16.46 11.90
CA ARG A 172 -14.91 16.75 11.48
C ARG A 172 -15.54 17.96 12.16
N ASN A 173 -15.40 18.06 13.49
CA ASN A 173 -15.94 19.18 14.27
C ASN A 173 -15.17 20.47 13.97
N HIS A 174 -13.84 20.39 13.82
CA HIS A 174 -13.00 21.53 13.44
C HIS A 174 -13.35 22.06 12.05
N ILE A 175 -13.56 21.17 11.07
CA ILE A 175 -13.96 21.51 9.70
C ILE A 175 -15.32 22.19 9.71
N LYS A 176 -16.30 21.62 10.42
CA LYS A 176 -17.63 22.20 10.56
C LYS A 176 -17.56 23.61 11.16
N LEU A 177 -16.88 23.76 12.30
CA LEU A 177 -16.74 25.03 13.01
C LEU A 177 -16.01 26.08 12.15
N PHE A 178 -14.97 25.68 11.42
CA PHE A 178 -14.26 26.57 10.50
C PHE A 178 -15.18 27.10 9.41
N ILE A 179 -15.98 26.23 8.78
CA ILE A 179 -16.90 26.64 7.72
C ILE A 179 -18.01 27.54 8.26
N GLU A 180 -18.52 27.26 9.47
CA GLU A 180 -19.58 28.04 10.11
C GLU A 180 -19.10 29.43 10.56
N ASN A 181 -17.90 29.53 11.11
CA ASN A 181 -17.40 30.79 11.68
C ASN A 181 -16.81 31.76 10.64
N TYR A 182 -16.22 31.24 9.57
CA TYR A 182 -15.49 32.08 8.60
C TYR A 182 -16.26 32.35 7.31
N PHE A 183 -17.35 31.63 7.03
CA PHE A 183 -18.06 31.73 5.75
C PHE A 183 -19.57 31.76 5.93
N ASN A 184 -20.17 32.89 5.52
CA ASN A 184 -21.61 33.00 5.35
C ASN A 184 -22.09 32.00 4.28
N LYS A 185 -23.33 31.53 4.40
CA LYS A 185 -23.90 30.55 3.48
C LYS A 185 -23.84 30.98 2.01
N GLU A 186 -24.01 32.27 1.74
CA GLU A 186 -24.03 32.85 0.39
C GLU A 186 -22.64 32.99 -0.24
N ASP A 187 -21.58 33.07 0.58
CA ASP A 187 -20.20 33.30 0.13
C ASP A 187 -19.42 31.98 -0.08
N ARG A 188 -20.04 30.83 0.19
CA ARG A 188 -19.38 29.51 0.09
C ARG A 188 -19.22 29.09 -1.36
N ASN A 189 -17.98 28.80 -1.74
CA ASN A 189 -17.70 28.14 -3.01
C ASN A 189 -18.23 26.70 -3.02
N ARG A 190 -18.26 26.05 -4.19
CA ARG A 190 -18.78 24.68 -4.34
C ARG A 190 -18.06 23.65 -3.46
N LEU A 191 -16.76 23.83 -3.22
CA LEU A 191 -15.97 22.94 -2.37
C LEU A 191 -16.39 23.04 -0.90
N LEU A 192 -16.53 24.27 -0.38
CA LEU A 192 -17.04 24.53 0.97
C LEU A 192 -18.44 23.95 1.15
N CYS A 193 -19.35 24.17 0.21
CA CYS A 193 -20.70 23.61 0.25
C CYS A 193 -20.68 22.07 0.26
N ALA A 194 -19.85 21.44 -0.58
CA ALA A 194 -19.74 20.00 -0.62
C ALA A 194 -19.22 19.44 0.71
N VAL A 195 -18.10 19.95 1.22
CA VAL A 195 -17.51 19.51 2.50
C VAL A 195 -18.47 19.74 3.67
N TYR A 196 -19.17 20.88 3.68
CA TYR A 196 -20.18 21.17 4.70
C TYR A 196 -21.36 20.19 4.66
N ASN A 197 -21.82 19.80 3.48
CA ASN A 197 -22.89 18.81 3.36
C ASN A 197 -22.41 17.42 3.82
N TYR A 198 -21.18 17.05 3.47
CA TYR A 198 -20.61 15.78 3.89
C TYR A 198 -20.41 15.68 5.41
N VAL A 199 -19.85 16.72 6.03
CA VAL A 199 -19.54 16.71 7.48
C VAL A 199 -20.80 16.72 8.35
N ASN A 200 -21.95 17.10 7.80
CA ASN A 200 -23.24 17.07 8.49
C ASN A 200 -24.07 15.82 8.19
N ASN A 201 -23.55 14.87 7.41
CA ASN A 201 -24.27 13.64 7.09
C ASN A 201 -23.61 12.44 7.79
N PRO A 202 -24.35 11.73 8.66
CA PRO A 202 -23.81 10.66 9.51
C PRO A 202 -23.29 9.46 8.72
N VAL A 203 -23.84 9.19 7.52
CA VAL A 203 -23.41 8.07 6.66
C VAL A 203 -21.96 8.25 6.21
N TYR A 204 -21.58 9.44 5.74
CA TYR A 204 -20.20 9.71 5.32
C TYR A 204 -19.24 9.82 6.50
N LEU A 205 -19.71 10.32 7.65
CA LEU A 205 -18.93 10.30 8.89
C LEU A 205 -18.65 8.87 9.36
N ALA A 206 -19.64 7.99 9.31
CA ALA A 206 -19.51 6.57 9.62
C ALA A 206 -18.50 5.89 8.68
N GLY A 207 -18.58 6.15 7.38
CA GLY A 207 -17.60 5.67 6.41
C GLY A 207 -16.17 6.13 6.74
N CYS A 208 -15.97 7.42 7.05
CA CYS A 208 -14.66 7.95 7.44
C CYS A 208 -14.14 7.29 8.73
N ARG A 209 -15.01 7.14 9.73
CA ARG A 209 -14.67 6.50 11.00
C ARG A 209 -14.29 5.04 10.81
N ALA A 210 -15.09 4.28 10.05
CA ALA A 210 -14.82 2.88 9.73
C ALA A 210 -13.47 2.72 9.05
N LEU A 211 -13.17 3.54 8.04
CA LEU A 211 -11.86 3.57 7.38
C LEU A 211 -10.73 3.89 8.37
N GLY A 212 -10.94 4.81 9.31
CA GLY A 212 -9.95 5.14 10.32
C GLY A 212 -9.73 4.06 11.38
N ILE A 213 -10.78 3.36 11.78
CA ILE A 213 -10.69 2.19 12.67
C ILE A 213 -9.89 1.08 11.99
N VAL A 214 -10.16 0.83 10.70
CA VAL A 214 -9.41 -0.10 9.87
C VAL A 214 -7.92 0.30 9.79
N ASP A 215 -7.60 1.59 9.60
CA ASP A 215 -6.21 2.08 9.64
C ASP A 215 -5.51 1.72 10.96
N LYS A 216 -6.14 2.07 12.08
CA LYS A 216 -5.49 1.99 13.40
C LYS A 216 -5.39 0.56 13.92
N LEU A 217 -6.37 -0.29 13.64
CA LEU A 217 -6.47 -1.64 14.23
C LEU A 217 -6.03 -2.74 13.27
N LEU A 218 -6.16 -2.56 11.95
CA LEU A 218 -5.97 -3.62 10.96
C LEU A 218 -4.85 -3.30 9.96
N THR A 219 -5.09 -2.41 8.99
CA THR A 219 -4.20 -2.21 7.84
C THR A 219 -2.89 -1.54 8.23
N GLY A 220 -2.90 -0.57 9.14
CA GLY A 220 -1.69 0.08 9.65
C GLY A 220 -0.78 -0.86 10.44
N PRO A 221 -1.28 -1.63 11.42
CA PRO A 221 -0.50 -2.67 12.07
C PRO A 221 0.00 -3.76 11.11
N LEU A 222 -0.85 -4.24 10.21
CA LEU A 222 -0.49 -5.27 9.23
C LEU A 222 0.60 -4.80 8.26
N TRP A 223 0.53 -3.54 7.80
CA TRP A 223 1.61 -2.91 7.03
C TRP A 223 2.95 -3.00 7.76
N ARG A 224 2.98 -2.61 9.05
CA ARG A 224 4.20 -2.64 9.86
C ARG A 224 4.70 -4.08 10.06
N ILE A 225 3.80 -5.04 10.20
CA ILE A 225 4.18 -6.46 10.27
C ILE A 225 4.86 -6.89 8.97
N ILE A 226 4.23 -6.63 7.81
CA ILE A 226 4.76 -7.03 6.49
C ILE A 226 6.15 -6.41 6.24
N GLU A 227 6.37 -5.16 6.65
CA GLU A 227 7.67 -4.49 6.51
C GLU A 227 8.78 -5.06 7.43
N ASN A 228 8.42 -5.69 8.54
CA ASN A 228 9.38 -6.16 9.56
C ASN A 228 9.51 -7.68 9.64
N VAL A 229 8.87 -8.44 8.74
CA VAL A 229 9.01 -9.89 8.68
C VAL A 229 10.31 -10.25 7.96
N ASP A 230 11.03 -11.24 8.53
CA ASP A 230 12.33 -11.69 8.03
C ASP A 230 12.20 -12.50 6.73
N HIS A 231 11.18 -13.38 6.64
CA HIS A 231 11.00 -14.27 5.51
C HIS A 231 9.59 -14.25 4.94
N ILE A 232 9.45 -14.26 3.61
CA ILE A 232 8.16 -14.12 2.94
C ILE A 232 7.12 -15.18 3.33
N LEU A 233 7.56 -16.41 3.58
CA LEU A 233 6.68 -17.52 4.01
C LEU A 233 6.13 -17.33 5.42
N ASP A 234 6.81 -16.57 6.29
CA ASP A 234 6.31 -16.31 7.64
C ASP A 234 5.03 -15.46 7.61
N LEU A 235 4.73 -14.81 6.47
CA LEU A 235 3.48 -14.08 6.25
C LEU A 235 2.27 -15.00 6.08
N ASN A 236 2.45 -16.28 5.75
CA ASN A 236 1.31 -17.20 5.53
C ASN A 236 0.48 -17.36 6.80
N ASP A 237 1.13 -17.61 7.94
CA ASP A 237 0.47 -17.73 9.24
C ASP A 237 -0.21 -16.42 9.65
N ILE A 238 0.45 -15.28 9.40
CA ILE A 238 -0.09 -13.95 9.67
C ILE A 238 -1.38 -13.74 8.87
N TRP A 239 -1.38 -14.08 7.58
CA TRP A 239 -2.54 -13.95 6.71
C TRP A 239 -3.67 -14.89 7.09
N LEU A 240 -3.36 -16.12 7.54
CA LEU A 240 -4.37 -17.06 8.01
C LEU A 240 -5.06 -16.55 9.27
N VAL A 241 -4.29 -16.08 10.27
CA VAL A 241 -4.85 -15.48 11.49
C VAL A 241 -5.68 -14.24 11.16
N PHE A 242 -5.20 -13.40 10.24
CA PHE A 242 -5.92 -12.21 9.80
C PHE A 242 -7.22 -12.57 9.09
N LYS A 243 -7.21 -13.54 8.16
CA LYS A 243 -8.41 -14.03 7.46
C LYS A 243 -9.47 -14.50 8.46
N ASN A 244 -9.08 -15.40 9.37
CA ASN A 244 -9.99 -15.97 10.36
C ASN A 244 -10.59 -14.89 11.28
N SER A 245 -9.79 -13.89 11.65
CA SER A 245 -10.26 -12.77 12.47
C SER A 245 -11.28 -11.92 11.71
N ILE A 246 -10.98 -11.57 10.46
CA ILE A 246 -11.87 -10.77 9.61
C ILE A 246 -13.17 -11.52 9.31
N GLU A 247 -13.15 -12.84 9.13
CA GLU A 247 -14.35 -13.64 8.87
C GLU A 247 -15.37 -13.59 10.02
N LEU A 248 -14.88 -13.49 11.26
CA LEU A 248 -15.73 -13.27 12.43
C LEU A 248 -16.23 -11.82 12.47
N LEU A 249 -15.32 -10.85 12.30
CA LEU A 249 -15.63 -9.43 12.38
C LEU A 249 -16.52 -8.92 11.23
N SER A 250 -16.49 -9.59 10.08
CA SER A 250 -17.38 -9.28 8.96
C SER A 250 -18.84 -9.63 9.27
N LYS A 251 -19.08 -10.51 10.25
CA LYS A 251 -20.42 -10.85 10.75
C LYS A 251 -20.83 -9.95 11.89
N ASP A 252 -19.89 -9.56 12.75
CA ASP A 252 -20.11 -8.62 13.84
C ASP A 252 -18.83 -7.80 14.13
N ALA A 253 -18.88 -6.52 13.77
CA ALA A 253 -17.75 -5.60 13.94
C ALA A 253 -17.80 -4.81 15.28
N SER A 254 -18.69 -5.16 16.20
CA SER A 254 -18.88 -4.42 17.47
C SER A 254 -17.57 -4.33 18.28
N GLU A 255 -16.79 -5.42 18.33
CA GLU A 255 -15.50 -5.44 19.03
C GLU A 255 -14.48 -4.43 18.46
N LEU A 256 -14.59 -4.06 17.17
CA LEU A 256 -13.72 -3.04 16.58
C LEU A 256 -14.07 -1.64 17.07
N ILE A 257 -15.37 -1.35 17.29
CA ILE A 257 -15.81 -0.08 17.88
C ILE A 257 -15.34 0.06 19.33
N GLU A 258 -15.29 -1.05 20.07
CA GLU A 258 -14.72 -1.10 21.43
C GLU A 258 -13.20 -0.89 21.46
N GLY A 259 -12.55 -0.85 20.29
CA GLY A 259 -11.11 -0.63 20.17
C GLY A 259 -10.29 -1.89 20.45
N LYS A 260 -10.85 -3.09 20.25
CA LYS A 260 -10.12 -4.35 20.41
C LYS A 260 -8.92 -4.40 19.47
N VAL A 261 -7.73 -4.56 20.04
CA VAL A 261 -6.47 -4.52 19.30
C VAL A 261 -5.98 -5.92 18.96
N PHE A 262 -5.88 -6.23 17.67
CA PHE A 262 -5.39 -7.53 17.17
C PHE A 262 -3.86 -7.64 17.20
N TYR A 263 -3.18 -6.52 16.98
CA TYR A 263 -1.72 -6.45 16.92
C TYR A 263 -1.17 -5.38 17.88
N PRO A 264 -1.23 -5.60 19.22
CA PRO A 264 -0.91 -4.58 20.22
C PRO A 264 0.45 -3.93 20.04
N LYS A 265 1.47 -4.71 19.66
CA LYS A 265 2.84 -4.24 19.44
C LYS A 265 2.94 -3.21 18.29
N PHE A 266 2.04 -3.27 17.32
CA PHE A 266 2.09 -2.47 16.09
C PHE A 266 1.00 -1.40 16.02
N THR A 267 0.11 -1.33 17.00
CA THR A 267 -0.95 -0.31 17.07
C THR A 267 -0.43 0.95 17.75
N LYS A 268 -0.64 2.10 17.09
CA LYS A 268 -0.29 3.42 17.62
C LYS A 268 -1.54 4.08 18.20
N LYS A 269 -1.45 4.50 19.47
CA LYS A 269 -2.49 5.26 20.16
C LYS A 269 -2.10 6.74 20.21
N ASP A 270 -2.53 7.48 19.21
CA ASP A 270 -2.35 8.93 19.06
C ASP A 270 -3.68 9.68 19.23
N GLU A 271 -3.68 11.00 19.05
CA GLU A 271 -4.90 11.82 19.17
C GLU A 271 -5.98 11.42 18.15
N VAL A 272 -5.56 11.00 16.95
CA VAL A 272 -6.48 10.47 15.94
C VAL A 272 -7.11 9.18 16.42
N PHE A 273 -6.34 8.24 16.99
CA PHE A 273 -6.88 7.03 17.64
C PHE A 273 -7.93 7.40 18.69
N ASN A 274 -7.62 8.31 19.61
CA ASN A 274 -8.55 8.72 20.66
C ASN A 274 -9.84 9.30 20.08
N SER A 275 -9.76 10.08 19.00
CA SER A 275 -10.94 10.67 18.38
C SER A 275 -11.91 9.66 17.74
N LEU A 276 -11.44 8.45 17.41
CA LEU A 276 -12.24 7.36 16.83
C LEU A 276 -13.02 6.56 17.90
N PHE A 277 -12.46 6.44 19.11
CA PHE A 277 -12.94 5.52 20.15
C PHE A 277 -13.42 6.21 21.44
N ILE A 278 -12.82 7.33 21.84
CA ILE A 278 -13.04 8.00 23.14
C ILE A 278 -13.77 9.32 22.90
N ASN A 279 -14.83 9.30 22.10
CA ASN A 279 -15.49 10.53 21.67
C ASN A 279 -16.94 10.57 22.15
N ASN A 280 -17.23 11.51 23.05
CA ASN A 280 -18.55 11.72 23.64
C ASN A 280 -19.59 12.24 22.62
N ASP A 281 -19.12 12.72 21.46
CA ASP A 281 -19.97 13.28 20.40
C ASP A 281 -20.45 12.22 19.39
N VAL A 282 -20.23 10.94 19.67
CA VAL A 282 -20.68 9.84 18.82
C VAL A 282 -21.96 9.28 19.41
N ASP A 283 -23.07 9.49 18.72
CA ASP A 283 -24.36 8.92 19.08
C ASP A 283 -24.48 7.44 18.68
N GLU A 284 -25.55 6.81 19.13
CA GLU A 284 -25.86 5.40 18.85
C GLU A 284 -26.07 5.15 17.35
N GLU A 285 -26.69 6.09 16.64
CA GLU A 285 -26.92 6.00 15.19
C GLU A 285 -25.60 5.94 14.42
N LEU A 286 -24.67 6.84 14.70
CA LEU A 286 -23.35 6.86 14.08
C LEU A 286 -22.55 5.59 14.42
N ASN A 287 -22.70 5.03 15.63
CA ASN A 287 -22.09 3.74 15.98
C ASN A 287 -22.64 2.60 15.11
N LEU A 288 -23.96 2.49 14.97
CA LEU A 288 -24.61 1.46 14.14
C LEU A 288 -24.15 1.56 12.68
N LEU A 289 -24.20 2.77 12.10
CA LEU A 289 -23.72 3.00 10.74
C LEU A 289 -22.24 2.66 10.58
N THR A 290 -21.41 2.93 11.60
CA THR A 290 -19.98 2.58 11.57
C THR A 290 -19.79 1.06 11.61
N ILE A 291 -20.57 0.32 12.40
CA ILE A 291 -20.53 -1.15 12.45
C ILE A 291 -20.88 -1.74 11.09
N GLU A 292 -21.96 -1.28 10.46
CA GLU A 292 -22.35 -1.73 9.13
C GLU A 292 -21.27 -1.44 8.09
N ALA A 293 -20.74 -0.21 8.07
CA ALA A 293 -19.65 0.17 7.18
C ALA A 293 -18.40 -0.70 7.38
N LEU A 294 -18.03 -1.01 8.63
CA LEU A 294 -16.93 -1.93 8.96
C LEU A 294 -17.20 -3.33 8.40
N GLN A 295 -18.38 -3.91 8.65
CA GLN A 295 -18.73 -5.24 8.14
C GLN A 295 -18.62 -5.29 6.61
N ILE A 296 -19.11 -4.27 5.91
CA ILE A 296 -19.00 -4.18 4.44
C ILE A 296 -17.53 -4.12 3.97
N ILE A 297 -16.69 -3.30 4.62
CA ILE A 297 -15.25 -3.24 4.31
C ILE A 297 -14.60 -4.62 4.51
N LEU A 298 -14.89 -5.28 5.62
CA LEU A 298 -14.29 -6.56 5.99
C LEU A 298 -14.73 -7.71 5.06
N ILE A 299 -15.99 -7.76 4.64
CA ILE A 299 -16.46 -8.68 3.60
C ILE A 299 -15.64 -8.50 2.32
N ASN A 300 -15.43 -7.25 1.91
CA ASN A 300 -14.65 -6.92 0.73
C ASN A 300 -13.16 -7.30 0.87
N PHE A 301 -12.59 -7.22 2.09
CA PHE A 301 -11.24 -7.71 2.37
C PHE A 301 -11.14 -9.22 2.22
N LEU A 302 -12.13 -10.00 2.67
CA LEU A 302 -12.15 -11.45 2.52
C LEU A 302 -12.09 -11.86 1.05
N ILE A 303 -12.86 -11.21 0.18
CA ILE A 303 -12.83 -11.45 -1.27
C ILE A 303 -11.41 -11.27 -1.83
N ILE A 304 -10.72 -10.22 -1.38
CA ILE A 304 -9.32 -9.99 -1.78
C ILE A 304 -8.41 -11.06 -1.22
N ILE A 305 -8.50 -11.37 0.07
CA ILE A 305 -7.64 -12.36 0.72
C ILE A 305 -7.76 -13.71 0.00
N GLU A 306 -8.97 -14.20 -0.23
CA GLU A 306 -9.18 -15.49 -0.89
C GLU A 306 -8.67 -15.50 -2.33
N ARG A 307 -8.91 -14.42 -3.09
CA ARG A 307 -8.45 -14.31 -4.47
C ARG A 307 -6.94 -14.12 -4.59
N GLN A 308 -6.34 -13.36 -3.69
CA GLN A 308 -4.97 -12.85 -3.82
C GLN A 308 -3.96 -13.64 -3.00
N LEU A 309 -4.39 -14.33 -1.96
CA LEU A 309 -3.54 -15.09 -1.05
C LEU A 309 -3.85 -16.60 -1.12
N SER A 310 -4.59 -17.07 -2.13
CA SER A 310 -4.84 -18.50 -2.37
C SER A 310 -3.58 -19.35 -2.25
N ASP A 311 -2.46 -18.86 -2.78
CA ASP A 311 -1.17 -19.57 -2.79
C ASP A 311 -0.53 -19.66 -1.40
N CYS A 312 -0.87 -18.75 -0.49
CA CYS A 312 -0.35 -18.60 0.87
C CYS A 312 -1.31 -19.14 1.95
N LEU A 313 -2.56 -19.42 1.60
CA LEU A 313 -3.59 -19.95 2.49
C LEU A 313 -3.59 -21.49 2.48
N PRO A 314 -4.28 -22.17 3.42
CA PRO A 314 -4.34 -23.64 3.44
C PRO A 314 -4.76 -24.24 2.10
N GLY A 315 -3.96 -25.20 1.60
CA GLY A 315 -4.09 -25.78 0.26
C GLY A 315 -3.39 -24.99 -0.86
N GLY A 316 -2.73 -23.88 -0.53
CA GLY A 316 -1.91 -23.11 -1.46
C GLY A 316 -0.49 -23.64 -1.60
N ILE A 317 0.11 -23.44 -2.78
CA ILE A 317 1.44 -23.95 -3.15
C ILE A 317 2.59 -23.51 -2.23
N PHE A 318 2.42 -22.42 -1.47
CA PHE A 318 3.42 -21.91 -0.53
C PHE A 318 3.08 -22.20 0.93
N ASN A 319 1.91 -22.78 1.22
CA ASN A 319 1.45 -23.06 2.58
C ASN A 319 1.43 -24.56 2.93
N GLU A 320 1.72 -25.44 1.98
CA GLU A 320 1.65 -26.87 2.24
C GLU A 320 2.76 -27.35 3.19
N ASN A 321 2.31 -27.93 4.31
CA ASN A 321 3.05 -28.84 5.18
C ASN A 321 3.36 -30.18 4.46
N THR A 322 3.92 -30.14 3.25
CA THR A 322 4.50 -31.34 2.63
C THR A 322 5.87 -31.57 3.28
N GLU A 323 5.99 -32.65 4.05
CA GLU A 323 7.23 -33.06 4.73
C GLU A 323 8.43 -32.97 3.75
N GLY A 324 9.35 -32.03 4.00
CA GLY A 324 10.56 -31.78 3.20
C GLY A 324 10.50 -30.55 2.29
N VAL A 325 9.37 -30.27 1.63
CA VAL A 325 9.26 -29.22 0.59
C VAL A 325 9.39 -27.80 1.16
N ASN A 326 8.85 -27.56 2.35
CA ASN A 326 8.88 -26.23 2.97
C ASN A 326 10.30 -25.85 3.45
N LYS A 327 11.14 -26.84 3.81
CA LYS A 327 12.55 -26.56 4.18
C LYS A 327 13.37 -26.13 2.97
N ASP A 328 13.26 -26.85 1.87
CA ASP A 328 13.97 -26.52 0.63
C ASP A 328 13.48 -25.19 0.07
N LEU A 329 12.16 -24.98 0.01
CA LEU A 329 11.59 -23.72 -0.46
C LEU A 329 12.05 -22.52 0.39
N ARG A 330 12.10 -22.65 1.72
CA ARG A 330 12.56 -21.58 2.62
C ARG A 330 14.03 -21.25 2.40
N VAL A 331 14.88 -22.25 2.22
CA VAL A 331 16.30 -22.03 1.87
C VAL A 331 16.41 -21.37 0.49
N GLU A 332 15.66 -21.85 -0.50
CA GLU A 332 15.69 -21.31 -1.85
C GLU A 332 15.16 -19.87 -1.92
N SER A 333 14.16 -19.52 -1.13
CA SER A 333 13.50 -18.21 -1.12
C SER A 333 14.11 -17.20 -0.14
N THR A 334 15.21 -17.54 0.53
CA THR A 334 15.90 -16.64 1.48
C THR A 334 16.31 -15.30 0.85
N THR A 335 16.57 -15.25 -0.45
CA THR A 335 16.94 -14.03 -1.18
C THR A 335 15.75 -13.22 -1.69
N VAL A 336 14.53 -13.73 -1.53
CA VAL A 336 13.31 -13.04 -1.97
C VAL A 336 12.96 -11.97 -0.94
N ALA A 337 12.95 -10.72 -1.36
CA ALA A 337 12.47 -9.63 -0.52
C ALA A 337 10.98 -9.86 -0.15
N THR A 338 10.57 -9.51 1.06
CA THR A 338 9.16 -9.62 1.50
C THR A 338 8.24 -8.62 0.78
N THR A 339 8.80 -7.54 0.24
CA THR A 339 8.10 -6.49 -0.50
C THR A 339 8.89 -6.05 -1.73
N ASN A 340 8.20 -5.44 -2.70
CA ASN A 340 8.83 -4.82 -3.88
C ASN A 340 8.94 -3.29 -3.76
N ILE A 341 8.79 -2.71 -2.56
CA ILE A 341 8.82 -1.24 -2.37
C ILE A 341 10.07 -0.62 -2.97
N VAL A 342 11.22 -1.30 -2.87
CA VAL A 342 12.50 -0.76 -3.32
C VAL A 342 12.45 -0.41 -4.81
N SER A 343 11.97 -1.32 -5.65
CA SER A 343 11.90 -1.07 -7.09
C SER A 343 10.87 0.02 -7.43
N GLU A 344 9.71 0.03 -6.76
CA GLU A 344 8.69 1.07 -6.95
C GLU A 344 9.20 2.46 -6.55
N ARG A 345 9.90 2.55 -5.43
CA ARG A 345 10.51 3.79 -4.94
C ARG A 345 11.55 4.30 -5.92
N ASP A 346 12.35 3.41 -6.51
CA ASP A 346 13.37 3.78 -7.47
C ASP A 346 12.77 4.34 -8.75
N PHE A 347 11.72 3.71 -9.28
CA PHE A 347 10.98 4.23 -10.43
C PHE A 347 10.26 5.55 -10.11
N ALA A 348 9.66 5.69 -8.93
CA ALA A 348 9.04 6.94 -8.51
C ALA A 348 10.06 8.08 -8.39
N ASN A 349 11.25 7.79 -7.83
CA ASN A 349 12.34 8.74 -7.76
C ASN A 349 12.86 9.12 -9.15
N LEU A 350 13.00 8.14 -10.05
CA LEU A 350 13.43 8.39 -11.43
C LEU A 350 12.43 9.29 -12.17
N ASP A 351 11.13 9.03 -12.04
CA ASP A 351 10.08 9.83 -12.65
C ASP A 351 10.05 11.28 -12.13
N ARG A 352 10.17 11.45 -10.81
CA ARG A 352 10.32 12.79 -10.20
C ARG A 352 11.56 13.50 -10.73
N LEU A 353 12.72 12.83 -10.70
CA LEU A 353 13.98 13.41 -11.15
C LEU A 353 13.95 13.80 -12.63
N ARG A 354 13.27 13.02 -13.49
CA ARG A 354 13.06 13.38 -14.90
C ARG A 354 12.22 14.64 -15.06
N ARG A 355 11.21 14.86 -14.22
CA ARG A 355 10.38 16.07 -14.23
C ARG A 355 11.13 17.30 -13.72
N GLU A 356 11.89 17.14 -12.64
CA GLU A 356 12.68 18.23 -12.04
C GLU A 356 13.93 18.57 -12.86
N LYS A 357 14.53 17.57 -13.52
CA LYS A 357 15.80 17.68 -14.26
C LYS A 357 15.65 17.09 -15.67
N PRO A 358 14.82 17.68 -16.56
CA PRO A 358 14.52 17.11 -17.87
C PRO A 358 15.74 16.98 -18.79
N ASN A 359 16.78 17.77 -18.56
CA ASN A 359 18.02 17.75 -19.35
C ASN A 359 19.11 16.83 -18.76
N ALA A 360 18.85 16.17 -17.63
CA ALA A 360 19.82 15.25 -17.03
C ALA A 360 19.86 13.92 -17.82
N ASN A 361 21.06 13.40 -18.04
CA ASN A 361 21.20 12.09 -18.68
C ASN A 361 20.75 10.96 -17.72
N THR A 362 20.30 9.85 -18.28
CA THR A 362 19.77 8.71 -17.50
C THR A 362 20.79 8.16 -16.50
N ILE A 363 22.07 8.08 -16.89
CA ILE A 363 23.15 7.57 -16.03
C ILE A 363 23.33 8.44 -14.77
N ALA A 364 23.23 9.75 -14.90
CA ALA A 364 23.32 10.68 -13.78
C ALA A 364 22.12 10.53 -12.84
N LEU A 365 20.92 10.32 -13.38
CA LEU A 365 19.73 10.08 -12.58
C LEU A 365 19.81 8.75 -11.83
N GLU A 366 20.24 7.68 -12.50
CA GLU A 366 20.53 6.37 -11.88
C GLU A 366 21.59 6.50 -10.78
N GLY A 367 22.66 7.25 -11.02
CA GLY A 367 23.70 7.53 -10.04
C GLY A 367 23.16 8.19 -8.77
N ILE A 368 22.23 9.15 -8.90
CA ILE A 368 21.57 9.78 -7.74
C ILE A 368 20.74 8.76 -6.95
N ILE A 369 19.98 7.90 -7.64
CA ILE A 369 19.15 6.88 -7.01
C ILE A 369 20.01 5.86 -6.27
N LEU A 370 21.05 5.33 -6.92
CA LEU A 370 22.01 4.40 -6.32
C LEU A 370 22.72 5.00 -5.11
N PHE A 371 23.16 6.26 -5.22
CA PHE A 371 23.81 6.97 -4.12
C PHE A 371 22.90 7.11 -2.90
N SER A 372 21.61 7.38 -3.12
CA SER A 372 20.59 7.44 -2.06
C SER A 372 20.33 6.05 -1.44
N ASN A 373 20.07 5.04 -2.27
CA ASN A 373 19.72 3.69 -1.83
C ASN A 373 20.84 3.01 -1.04
N ASN A 374 22.09 3.18 -1.49
CA ASN A 374 23.25 2.60 -0.83
C ASN A 374 23.65 3.37 0.45
N LYS A 375 22.94 4.45 0.80
CA LYS A 375 23.29 5.36 1.90
C LYS A 375 24.73 5.84 1.77
N THR A 376 25.20 6.07 0.54
CA THR A 376 26.61 6.35 0.23
C THR A 376 27.11 7.58 0.97
N LEU A 377 26.27 8.62 1.15
CA LEU A 377 26.65 9.80 1.92
C LEU A 377 26.98 9.45 3.38
N ARG A 378 26.15 8.66 4.05
CA ARG A 378 26.37 8.22 5.43
C ARG A 378 27.65 7.40 5.53
N TRP A 379 27.86 6.46 4.59
CA TRP A 379 29.09 5.69 4.51
C TRP A 379 30.34 6.57 4.30
N LEU A 380 30.23 7.62 3.48
CA LEU A 380 31.31 8.60 3.28
C LEU A 380 31.53 9.49 4.51
N ASP A 381 30.49 9.82 5.27
CA ASP A 381 30.56 10.61 6.50
C ASP A 381 31.23 9.84 7.65
N ASP A 382 31.07 8.51 7.66
CA ASP A 382 31.73 7.61 8.62
C ASP A 382 33.23 7.40 8.29
N MET A 383 33.74 7.94 7.18
CA MET A 383 35.15 7.85 6.80
C MET A 383 36.00 9.01 7.29
N ASN A 384 37.30 8.73 7.46
CA ASN A 384 38.29 9.79 7.63
C ASN A 384 38.40 10.68 6.37
N VAL A 385 38.80 11.94 6.59
CA VAL A 385 38.81 13.00 5.57
C VAL A 385 39.65 12.64 4.34
N GLU A 386 40.76 11.92 4.52
CA GLU A 386 41.64 11.51 3.42
C GLU A 386 41.02 10.44 2.53
N LYS A 387 40.41 9.39 3.11
CA LYS A 387 39.69 8.37 2.32
C LYS A 387 38.49 8.96 1.62
N LYS A 388 37.72 9.83 2.29
CA LYS A 388 36.57 10.52 1.69
C LYS A 388 36.97 11.33 0.46
N ARG A 389 38.07 12.09 0.52
CA ARG A 389 38.61 12.83 -0.63
C ARG A 389 39.07 11.94 -1.78
N ARG A 390 39.52 10.72 -1.49
CA ARG A 390 39.96 9.77 -2.54
C ARG A 390 38.79 9.21 -3.34
N TYR A 391 37.62 9.01 -2.72
CA TYR A 391 36.42 8.47 -3.38
C TYR A 391 35.56 9.54 -4.08
N LEU A 392 35.72 10.82 -3.72
CA LEU A 392 35.01 11.95 -4.34
C LEU A 392 35.75 12.61 -5.51
N LYS A 393 36.99 12.17 -5.79
CA LYS A 393 37.76 12.51 -6.99
C LYS A 393 37.48 11.49 -8.07
#